data_AF-A0A2U2DM34-F1
#
_entry.id   AF-A0A2U2DM34-F1
#
_cell.length_a   1.000
_cell.length_b   1.000
_cell.length_c   1.000
_cell.angle_alpha   90.00
_cell.angle_beta   90.00
_cell.angle_gamma   90.00
#
_symmetry.space_group_name_H-M   'P 1'
#
loop_
_entity.id
_entity.type
_entity.pdbx_description
1 polymer ?
#
loop_
_entity_poly.entity_id
_entity_poly.type
_entity_poly.pdbx_seq_one_letter_code
_entity_poly.pdbx_strand_id
1 'polypeptide(L)'
;MEGKLVGVHKLRVKLADGSFATYYYAWRGKGAPRIMSKPGTKAFTQEFLRLTKDRQKDVREGTIGSLIEDFRKTAGYGKLAPSTRRDYERQLATIRLEYETFPIRAVEARGSRMIFMNWRDGMKEAPRSADMHLALLARVFAWAKSNEIILRNPLERIERLHEGSRRDIIWSNEQLRKVLDHAAPHIRDVAKIALWTMQRQTDILSMPTLAFDGERVSIRQAKTGAKVRVVAAMDILPILRKAKEAQRQRILVNSFGQNWTPSGFRASWRKEMARLGIKGVTFHDLRGTAITYAYAHLDRSHDEKIKLIAEISGHSQDEAEVIIRKHYLAGQEVIDAIGRGTKRK
;
A
#
# COMPACT_ATOMS: atom_id res chain seq x y z
N MET A 1 12.45 -9.46 17.35
CA MET A 1 12.13 -8.10 16.89
C MET A 1 11.52 -7.34 18.04
N GLU A 2 12.31 -6.53 18.74
CA GLU A 2 11.78 -5.61 19.76
C GLU A 2 10.97 -4.53 19.05
N GLY A 3 9.64 -4.62 19.15
CA GLY A 3 8.76 -3.55 18.70
C GLY A 3 8.97 -2.34 19.60
N LYS A 4 9.45 -1.23 19.05
CA LYS A 4 9.55 0.05 19.77
C LYS A 4 8.13 0.52 20.10
N LEU A 5 7.71 0.34 21.36
CA LEU A 5 6.40 0.79 21.84
C LEU A 5 6.32 2.32 21.74
N VAL A 6 5.38 2.81 20.92
CA VAL A 6 5.10 4.23 20.74
C VAL A 6 4.26 4.72 21.92
N GLY A 7 4.68 5.81 22.56
CA GLY A 7 3.95 6.43 23.68
C GLY A 7 4.54 6.20 25.08
N VAL A 8 5.51 5.30 25.23
CA VAL A 8 6.24 5.11 26.51
C VAL A 8 7.13 6.32 26.77
N HIS A 9 6.96 6.96 27.93
CA HIS A 9 7.80 8.07 28.36
C HIS A 9 9.01 7.55 29.14
N LYS A 10 10.21 8.03 28.80
CA LYS A 10 11.46 7.66 29.47
C LYS A 10 11.97 8.85 30.27
N LEU A 11 12.25 8.62 31.55
CA LEU A 11 12.82 9.63 32.44
C LEU A 11 14.17 9.12 32.95
N ARG A 12 15.24 9.87 32.69
CA ARG A 12 16.57 9.59 33.24
C ARG A 12 16.76 10.42 34.50
N VAL A 13 17.01 9.76 35.62
CA VAL A 13 17.10 10.39 36.95
C VAL A 13 18.49 10.13 37.52
N LYS A 14 19.11 11.15 38.12
CA LYS A 14 20.36 11.02 38.87
C LYS A 14 20.03 10.53 40.29
N LEU A 15 20.66 9.45 40.70
CA LEU A 15 20.50 8.86 42.04
C LEU A 15 21.41 9.56 43.05
N ALA A 16 21.14 9.34 44.34
CA ALA A 16 21.88 9.97 45.44
C ALA A 16 23.38 9.59 45.46
N ASP A 17 23.71 8.41 44.93
CA ASP A 17 25.08 7.92 44.76
C ASP A 17 25.82 8.50 43.52
N GLY A 18 25.17 9.41 42.78
CA GLY A 18 25.71 10.03 41.57
C GLY A 18 25.50 9.23 40.28
N SER A 19 25.00 7.99 40.35
CA SER A 19 24.68 7.17 39.18
C SER A 19 23.35 7.59 38.52
N PHE A 20 23.03 7.01 37.36
CA PHE A 20 21.79 7.34 36.62
C PHE A 20 20.88 6.11 36.48
N ALA A 21 19.60 6.27 36.82
CA ALA A 21 18.55 5.32 36.54
C ALA A 21 17.66 5.79 35.38
N THR A 22 17.16 4.87 34.56
CA THR A 22 16.13 5.16 33.54
C THR A 22 14.81 4.52 33.96
N TYR A 23 13.80 5.36 34.18
CA TYR A 23 12.44 4.94 34.47
C TYR A 23 11.56 5.03 33.23
N TYR A 24 10.65 4.08 33.11
CA TYR A 24 9.71 3.98 32.00
C TYR A 24 8.30 4.19 32.55
N TYR A 25 7.55 5.08 31.93
CA TYR A 25 6.18 5.40 32.29
C TYR A 25 5.27 5.11 31.11
N ALA A 26 4.05 4.67 31.41
CA ALA A 26 3.06 4.33 30.38
C ALA A 26 2.64 5.55 29.54
N TRP A 27 2.84 6.78 30.03
CA TRP A 27 2.71 8.04 29.28
C TRP A 27 3.48 9.19 29.95
N ARG A 28 3.45 10.38 29.36
CA ARG A 28 3.99 11.63 29.92
C ARG A 28 2.91 12.38 30.70
N GLY A 29 3.20 12.83 31.92
CA GLY A 29 2.32 13.73 32.71
C GLY A 29 2.06 13.27 34.14
N LYS A 30 1.31 14.09 34.88
CA LYS A 30 0.89 13.80 36.27
C LYS A 30 0.00 12.55 36.29
N GLY A 31 0.24 11.66 37.25
CA GLY A 31 -0.51 10.40 37.38
C GLY A 31 -0.09 9.29 36.40
N ALA A 32 1.00 9.46 35.64
CA ALA A 32 1.51 8.38 34.80
C ALA A 32 2.05 7.22 35.66
N PRO A 33 1.51 5.99 35.50
CA PRO A 33 2.02 4.83 36.20
C PRO A 33 3.36 4.43 35.61
N ARG A 34 4.30 4.11 36.52
CA ARG A 34 5.60 3.55 36.16
C ARG A 34 5.42 2.11 35.71
N ILE A 35 6.07 1.74 34.61
CA ILE A 35 6.18 0.36 34.14
C ILE A 35 7.34 -0.28 34.90
N MET A 36 7.07 -1.36 35.62
CA MET A 36 8.06 -2.02 36.48
C MET A 36 8.78 -3.16 35.76
N SER A 37 8.15 -3.73 34.74
CA SER A 37 8.75 -4.78 33.91
C SER A 37 10.00 -4.29 33.18
N LYS A 38 10.90 -5.23 32.85
CA LYS A 38 12.13 -4.94 32.12
C LYS A 38 11.83 -4.53 30.66
N PRO A 39 12.30 -3.37 30.18
CA PRO A 39 12.15 -2.95 28.78
C PRO A 39 12.62 -4.02 27.79
N GLY A 40 11.94 -4.12 26.64
CA GLY A 40 12.26 -5.12 25.60
C GLY A 40 11.60 -6.48 25.79
N THR A 41 10.98 -6.74 26.95
CA THR A 41 10.30 -8.02 27.23
C THR A 41 8.81 -8.03 26.84
N LYS A 42 8.22 -9.23 26.72
CA LYS A 42 6.76 -9.38 26.53
C LYS A 42 5.98 -8.83 27.73
N ALA A 43 6.49 -9.02 28.95
CA ALA A 43 5.90 -8.52 30.18
C ALA A 43 5.79 -6.98 30.15
N PHE A 44 6.82 -6.29 29.64
CA PHE A 44 6.79 -4.84 29.46
C PHE A 44 5.66 -4.38 28.52
N THR A 45 5.47 -5.08 27.40
CA THR A 45 4.39 -4.77 26.46
C THR A 45 3.01 -5.03 27.08
N GLN A 46 2.84 -6.14 27.80
CA GLN A 46 1.57 -6.47 28.46
C GLN A 46 1.24 -5.49 29.58
N GLU A 47 2.23 -5.11 30.39
CA GLU A 47 2.08 -4.12 31.45
C GLU A 47 1.73 -2.74 30.87
N PHE A 48 2.42 -2.32 29.81
CA PHE A 48 2.09 -1.10 29.08
C PHE A 48 0.64 -1.11 28.59
N LEU A 49 0.21 -2.18 27.90
CA LEU A 49 -1.16 -2.30 27.41
C LEU A 49 -2.18 -2.24 28.55
N ARG A 50 -1.95 -2.98 29.63
CA ARG A 50 -2.81 -2.98 30.83
C ARG A 50 -2.93 -1.58 31.44
N LEU A 51 -1.80 -0.89 31.63
CA LEU A 51 -1.78 0.46 32.20
C LEU A 51 -2.47 1.50 31.31
N THR A 52 -2.45 1.30 29.99
CA THR A 52 -3.09 2.21 29.04
C THR A 52 -4.54 1.87 28.68
N LYS A 53 -5.05 0.69 29.08
CA LYS A 53 -6.34 0.16 28.63
C LYS A 53 -7.53 1.02 29.08
N ASP A 54 -7.56 1.38 30.36
CA ASP A 54 -8.68 2.11 30.99
C ASP A 54 -8.35 3.59 31.20
N ARG A 55 -7.26 4.07 30.57
CA ARG A 55 -6.92 5.48 30.58
C ARG A 55 -8.05 6.23 29.88
N GLN A 56 -8.83 6.99 30.64
CA GLN A 56 -9.58 8.10 30.07
C GLN A 56 -8.54 8.98 29.36
N LYS A 57 -8.55 8.95 28.04
CA LYS A 57 -7.86 9.98 27.28
C LYS A 57 -8.59 11.24 27.69
N ASP A 58 -7.93 12.11 28.46
CA ASP A 58 -8.33 13.51 28.57
C ASP A 58 -8.20 14.09 27.16
N VAL A 59 -9.22 13.83 26.35
CA VAL A 59 -9.42 14.50 25.08
C VAL A 59 -9.70 15.92 25.51
N ARG A 60 -8.66 16.75 25.46
CA ARG A 60 -8.83 18.18 25.69
C ARG A 60 -9.76 18.67 24.59
N GLU A 61 -10.98 18.99 24.98
CA GLU A 61 -11.96 19.56 24.06
C GLU A 61 -11.37 20.79 23.36
N GLY A 62 -11.76 20.99 22.11
CA GLY A 62 -11.21 22.08 21.30
C GLY A 62 -9.75 21.88 20.84
N THR A 63 -9.29 20.65 20.64
CA THR A 63 -7.95 20.34 20.08
C THR A 63 -8.02 19.51 18.80
N ILE A 64 -6.92 19.46 18.05
CA ILE A 64 -6.82 18.54 16.89
C ILE A 64 -6.99 17.08 17.34
N GLY A 65 -6.53 16.72 18.54
CA GLY A 65 -6.77 15.40 19.13
C GLY A 65 -8.26 15.07 19.25
N SER A 66 -9.07 15.99 19.79
CA SER A 66 -10.54 15.81 19.89
C SER A 66 -11.19 15.73 18.51
N LEU A 67 -10.78 16.61 17.60
CA LEU A 67 -11.27 16.64 16.22
C LEU A 67 -11.01 15.34 15.46
N ILE A 68 -9.85 14.71 15.66
CA ILE A 68 -9.51 13.42 15.07
C ILE A 68 -10.42 12.31 15.61
N GLU A 69 -10.70 12.30 16.92
CA GLU A 69 -11.60 11.29 17.50
C GLU A 69 -13.02 11.45 16.96
N ASP A 70 -13.51 12.67 16.77
CA ASP A 70 -14.83 12.90 16.17
C ASP A 70 -14.88 12.53 14.68
N PHE A 71 -13.84 12.86 13.93
CA PHE A 71 -13.69 12.42 12.54
C PHE A 71 -13.76 10.89 12.40
N ARG A 72 -13.16 10.15 13.35
CA ARG A 72 -13.18 8.66 13.37
C ARG A 72 -14.57 8.08 13.62
N LYS A 73 -15.45 8.81 14.33
CA LYS A 73 -16.84 8.39 14.59
C LYS A 73 -17.76 8.59 13.38
N THR A 74 -17.32 9.34 12.36
CA THR A 74 -18.16 9.64 11.19
C THR A 74 -18.53 8.39 10.40
N ALA A 75 -19.73 8.37 9.83
CA ALA A 75 -20.16 7.30 8.91
C ALA A 75 -19.23 7.17 7.70
N GLY A 76 -18.66 8.28 7.22
CA GLY A 76 -17.67 8.29 6.13
C GLY A 76 -16.39 7.52 6.48
N TYR A 77 -15.89 7.68 7.72
CA TYR A 77 -14.77 6.88 8.22
C TYR A 77 -15.16 5.41 8.42
N GLY A 78 -16.37 5.16 8.92
CA GLY A 78 -16.93 3.81 9.10
C GLY A 78 -17.01 3.00 7.80
N LYS A 79 -17.30 3.65 6.67
CA LYS A 79 -17.38 3.02 5.33
C LYS A 79 -16.02 2.69 4.69
N LEU A 80 -14.90 3.13 5.28
CA LEU A 80 -13.58 2.87 4.71
C LEU A 80 -13.23 1.37 4.73
N ALA A 81 -12.62 0.90 3.64
CA ALA A 81 -12.08 -0.45 3.57
C ALA A 81 -11.06 -0.72 4.70
N PRO A 82 -10.95 -1.95 5.23
CA PRO A 82 -10.07 -2.26 6.35
C PRO A 82 -8.58 -1.92 6.11
N SER A 83 -8.09 -2.01 4.88
CA SER A 83 -6.73 -1.57 4.53
C SER A 83 -6.58 -0.06 4.63
N THR A 84 -7.52 0.70 4.07
CA THR A 84 -7.52 2.17 4.11
C THR A 84 -7.61 2.68 5.53
N ARG A 85 -8.48 2.06 6.36
CA ARG A 85 -8.57 2.38 7.79
C ARG A 85 -7.25 2.16 8.51
N ARG A 86 -6.59 1.02 8.30
CA ARG A 86 -5.25 0.76 8.89
C ARG A 86 -4.19 1.77 8.43
N ASP A 87 -4.26 2.23 7.19
CA ASP A 87 -3.35 3.26 6.68
C ASP A 87 -3.64 4.62 7.33
N TYR A 88 -4.91 4.95 7.49
CA TYR A 88 -5.35 6.18 8.16
C TYR A 88 -4.96 6.18 9.63
N GLU A 89 -5.19 5.10 10.38
CA GLU A 89 -4.80 4.99 11.78
C GLU A 89 -3.29 5.21 11.98
N ARG A 90 -2.45 4.65 11.10
CA ARG A 90 -1.00 4.90 11.14
C ARG A 90 -0.67 6.38 10.91
N GLN A 91 -1.32 7.01 9.94
CA GLN A 91 -1.09 8.42 9.64
C GLN A 91 -1.62 9.35 10.74
N LEU A 92 -2.80 9.07 11.29
CA LEU A 92 -3.40 9.78 12.41
C LEU A 92 -2.54 9.65 13.66
N ALA A 93 -1.95 8.49 13.92
CA ALA A 93 -1.00 8.32 15.03
C ALA A 93 0.19 9.28 14.88
N THR A 94 0.78 9.40 13.69
CA THR A 94 1.87 10.36 13.43
C THR A 94 1.39 11.82 13.60
N ILE A 95 0.20 12.16 13.10
CA ILE A 95 -0.38 13.51 13.26
C ILE A 95 -0.59 13.82 14.75
N ARG A 96 -1.13 12.87 15.52
CA ARG A 96 -1.36 13.02 16.96
C ARG A 96 -0.05 13.23 17.73
N LEU A 97 1.04 12.56 17.35
CA LEU A 97 2.34 12.77 18.01
C LEU A 97 2.78 14.24 17.96
N GLU A 98 2.47 14.96 16.88
CA GLU A 98 2.84 16.36 16.71
C GLU A 98 1.76 17.32 17.24
N TYR A 99 0.49 17.03 16.95
CA TYR A 99 -0.59 18.01 17.07
C TYR A 99 -1.71 17.63 18.05
N GLU A 100 -1.57 16.57 18.87
CA GLU A 100 -2.62 16.11 19.80
C GLU A 100 -3.28 17.25 20.57
N THR A 101 -2.47 18.13 21.17
CA THR A 101 -2.94 19.22 22.04
C THR A 101 -3.06 20.57 21.32
N PHE A 102 -2.90 20.60 20.00
CA PHE A 102 -2.94 21.84 19.23
C PHE A 102 -4.38 22.39 19.24
N PRO A 103 -4.62 23.63 19.71
CA PRO A 103 -5.98 24.15 19.84
C PRO A 103 -6.65 24.38 18.49
N ILE A 104 -7.93 24.01 18.35
CA ILE A 104 -8.73 24.24 17.14
C ILE A 104 -8.78 25.73 16.79
N ARG A 105 -8.98 26.61 17.79
CA ARG A 105 -8.92 28.08 17.59
C ARG A 105 -7.61 28.56 16.94
N ALA A 106 -6.50 27.86 17.19
CA ALA A 106 -5.20 28.21 16.61
C ALA A 106 -5.06 27.72 15.16
N VAL A 107 -5.89 26.76 14.72
CA VAL A 107 -5.98 26.31 13.31
C VAL A 107 -6.50 27.46 12.44
N GLU A 108 -7.35 28.31 12.99
CA GLU A 108 -7.94 29.47 12.31
C GLU A 108 -7.09 30.74 12.41
N ALA A 109 -6.07 30.76 13.27
CA ALA A 109 -5.19 31.90 13.42
C ALA A 109 -4.33 32.12 12.17
N ARG A 110 -4.07 33.39 11.81
CA ARG A 110 -3.12 33.74 10.73
C ARG A 110 -1.76 33.08 11.03
N GLY A 111 -1.17 32.46 10.01
CA GLY A 111 0.10 31.74 10.15
C GLY A 111 -0.02 30.25 10.47
N SER A 112 -1.21 29.74 10.84
CA SER A 112 -1.40 28.31 11.14
C SER A 112 -1.00 27.38 9.98
N ARG A 113 -1.27 27.78 8.73
CA ARG A 113 -0.82 27.06 7.54
C ARG A 113 0.69 26.82 7.54
N MET A 114 1.48 27.83 7.93
CA MET A 114 2.93 27.73 7.95
C MET A 114 3.41 26.63 8.91
N ILE A 115 2.73 26.46 10.05
CA ILE A 115 3.07 25.42 11.03
C ILE A 115 2.96 24.02 10.40
N PHE A 116 1.87 23.75 9.69
CA PHE A 116 1.64 22.45 9.05
C PHE A 116 2.51 22.23 7.81
N MET A 117 2.79 23.29 7.05
CA MET A 117 3.69 23.23 5.89
C MET A 117 5.13 22.98 6.32
N ASN A 118 5.61 23.65 7.37
CA ASN A 118 6.93 23.41 7.94
C ASN A 118 7.08 21.96 8.44
N TRP A 119 6.03 21.38 9.01
CA TRP A 119 6.04 19.97 9.40
C TRP A 119 6.10 19.02 8.20
N ARG A 120 5.36 19.30 7.12
CA ARG A 120 5.48 18.57 5.85
C ARG A 120 6.91 18.66 5.31
N ASP A 121 7.49 19.85 5.28
CA ASP A 121 8.81 20.10 4.71
C ASP A 121 9.93 19.51 5.58
N GLY A 122 9.72 19.40 6.90
CA GLY A 122 10.58 18.63 7.80
C GLY A 122 10.64 17.14 7.48
N MET A 123 9.67 16.60 6.74
CA MET A 123 9.62 15.21 6.27
C MET A 123 10.10 15.05 4.81
N LYS A 124 10.87 16.01 4.27
CA LYS A 124 11.33 16.02 2.86
C LYS A 124 12.07 14.77 2.40
N GLU A 125 12.74 14.03 3.29
CA GLU A 125 13.42 12.77 2.97
C GLU A 125 12.43 11.63 2.63
N ALA A 126 11.15 11.80 2.99
CA ALA A 126 10.05 10.89 2.69
C ALA A 126 8.85 11.64 2.11
N PRO A 127 8.99 12.27 0.92
CA PRO A 127 8.06 13.28 0.41
C PRO A 127 6.65 12.74 0.22
N ARG A 128 6.53 11.49 -0.27
CA ARG A 128 5.22 10.83 -0.42
C ARG A 128 4.52 10.60 0.91
N SER A 129 5.27 10.24 1.96
CA SER A 129 4.69 10.05 3.30
C SER A 129 4.24 11.38 3.87
N ALA A 130 5.06 12.43 3.70
CA ALA A 130 4.74 13.79 4.11
C ALA A 130 3.42 14.28 3.49
N ASP A 131 3.27 14.12 2.17
CA ASP A 131 2.04 14.47 1.45
C ASP A 131 0.83 13.66 1.93
N MET A 132 1.00 12.37 2.23
CA MET A 132 -0.08 11.53 2.74
C MET A 132 -0.56 12.00 4.12
N HIS A 133 0.36 12.31 5.03
CA HIS A 133 0.02 12.87 6.34
C HIS A 133 -0.71 14.21 6.20
N LEU A 134 -0.18 15.13 5.39
CA LEU A 134 -0.78 16.45 5.23
C LEU A 134 -2.14 16.36 4.54
N ALA A 135 -2.31 15.48 3.54
CA ALA A 135 -3.59 15.25 2.88
C ALA A 135 -4.65 14.68 3.84
N LEU A 136 -4.26 13.76 4.74
CA LEU A 136 -5.20 13.25 5.74
C LEU A 136 -5.59 14.33 6.76
N LEU A 137 -4.63 15.14 7.22
CA LEU A 137 -4.91 16.28 8.10
C LEU A 137 -5.83 17.31 7.41
N ALA A 138 -5.57 17.64 6.15
CA ALA A 138 -6.41 18.50 5.34
C ALA A 138 -7.84 17.95 5.20
N ARG A 139 -7.99 16.62 5.10
CA ARG A 139 -9.30 15.95 5.08
C ARG A 139 -10.03 16.08 6.43
N VAL A 140 -9.33 15.96 7.55
CA VAL A 140 -9.92 16.16 8.88
C VAL A 140 -10.41 17.61 9.02
N PHE A 141 -9.62 18.59 8.60
CA PHE A 141 -10.03 20.01 8.60
C PHE A 141 -11.16 20.31 7.60
N ALA A 142 -11.20 19.66 6.44
CA ALA A 142 -12.32 19.81 5.53
C ALA A 142 -13.62 19.30 6.16
N TRP A 143 -13.58 18.15 6.84
CA TRP A 143 -14.73 17.66 7.60
C TRP A 143 -15.14 18.64 8.72
N ALA A 144 -14.17 19.15 9.49
CA ALA A 144 -14.42 20.12 10.55
C ALA A 144 -15.10 21.39 10.01
N LYS A 145 -14.63 21.89 8.87
CA LYS A 145 -15.20 23.04 8.16
C LYS A 145 -16.63 22.78 7.70
N SER A 146 -16.90 21.61 7.12
CA SER A 146 -18.25 21.22 6.70
C SER A 146 -19.24 21.04 7.85
N ASN A 147 -18.76 20.90 9.08
CA ASN A 147 -19.59 20.80 10.29
C ASN A 147 -19.53 22.09 11.12
N GLU A 148 -19.04 23.19 10.54
CA GLU A 148 -18.97 24.52 11.17
C GLU A 148 -18.15 24.56 12.48
N ILE A 149 -17.28 23.57 12.70
CA ILE A 149 -16.35 23.53 13.86
C ILE A 149 -15.21 24.52 13.67
N ILE A 150 -14.81 24.74 12.40
CA ILE A 150 -13.86 25.77 11.98
C ILE A 150 -14.45 26.52 10.78
N LEU A 151 -14.14 27.80 10.65
CA LEU A 151 -14.59 28.64 9.54
C LEU A 151 -13.72 28.45 8.29
N ARG A 152 -12.45 28.06 8.46
CA ARG A 152 -11.51 27.85 7.35
C ARG A 152 -10.63 26.63 7.54
N ASN A 153 -10.33 25.95 6.44
CA ASN A 153 -9.32 24.91 6.40
C ASN A 153 -7.98 25.51 5.94
N PRO A 154 -6.95 25.60 6.80
CA PRO A 154 -5.66 26.18 6.42
C PRO A 154 -4.88 25.34 5.41
N LEU A 155 -5.31 24.10 5.12
CA LEU A 155 -4.67 23.14 4.23
C LEU A 155 -5.45 22.93 2.91
N GLU A 156 -6.24 23.92 2.49
CA GLU A 156 -6.81 23.91 1.15
C GLU A 156 -5.72 24.08 0.08
N ARG A 157 -5.90 23.39 -1.06
CA ARG A 157 -5.04 23.50 -2.26
C ARG A 157 -3.54 23.45 -1.93
N ILE A 158 -3.12 22.44 -1.17
CA ILE A 158 -1.70 22.21 -0.88
C ILE A 158 -0.99 21.65 -2.11
N GLU A 159 0.18 22.20 -2.41
CA GLU A 159 1.11 21.58 -3.36
C GLU A 159 1.68 20.30 -2.75
N ARG A 160 2.12 19.37 -3.59
CA ARG A 160 2.72 18.10 -3.16
C ARG A 160 4.24 18.19 -3.24
N LEU A 161 4.93 17.61 -2.27
CA LEU A 161 6.39 17.44 -2.33
C LEU A 161 6.79 16.29 -3.25
N HIS A 162 5.95 15.26 -3.32
CA HIS A 162 6.25 14.09 -4.14
C HIS A 162 5.88 14.35 -5.60
N GLU A 163 6.91 14.27 -6.45
CA GLU A 163 6.76 14.22 -7.89
C GLU A 163 7.07 12.82 -8.45
N GLY A 164 6.54 12.55 -9.64
CA GLY A 164 6.82 11.35 -10.40
C GLY A 164 5.77 10.23 -10.29
N SER A 165 5.81 9.34 -11.27
CA SER A 165 4.93 8.18 -11.38
C SER A 165 5.74 6.97 -11.82
N ARG A 166 5.40 5.78 -11.31
CA ARG A 166 5.98 4.52 -11.81
C ARG A 166 5.33 4.01 -13.10
N ARG A 167 4.35 4.75 -13.65
CA ARG A 167 3.70 4.41 -14.93
C ARG A 167 4.71 4.29 -16.08
N ASP A 168 5.88 4.92 -15.92
CA ASP A 168 6.92 5.03 -16.94
C ASP A 168 7.97 3.91 -16.83
N ILE A 169 7.78 2.96 -15.90
CA ILE A 169 8.70 1.85 -15.68
C ILE A 169 8.07 0.58 -16.26
N ILE A 170 8.73 -0.01 -17.25
CA ILE A 170 8.40 -1.34 -17.79
C ILE A 170 9.57 -2.29 -17.56
N TRP A 171 9.26 -3.58 -17.56
CA TRP A 171 10.27 -4.61 -17.52
C TRP A 171 10.93 -4.75 -18.89
N SER A 172 12.26 -4.81 -18.90
CA SER A 172 13.00 -5.14 -20.10
C SER A 172 12.84 -6.61 -20.46
N ASN A 173 13.12 -6.93 -21.73
CA ASN A 173 13.22 -8.28 -22.24
C ASN A 173 14.05 -9.22 -21.39
N GLU A 174 15.26 -8.79 -21.08
CA GLU A 174 16.23 -9.62 -20.36
C GLU A 174 15.71 -9.94 -18.96
N GLN A 175 15.12 -8.94 -18.28
CA GLN A 175 14.52 -9.14 -16.97
C GLN A 175 13.33 -10.10 -17.02
N LEU A 176 12.45 -9.96 -18.01
CA LEU A 176 11.32 -10.88 -18.19
C LEU A 176 11.80 -12.31 -18.45
N ARG A 177 12.76 -12.51 -19.37
CA ARG A 177 13.35 -13.83 -19.63
C ARG A 177 13.96 -14.43 -18.37
N LYS A 178 14.73 -13.65 -17.61
CA LYS A 178 15.30 -14.10 -16.32
C LYS A 178 14.22 -14.61 -15.36
N VAL A 179 13.10 -13.92 -15.23
CA VAL A 179 12.01 -14.37 -14.35
C VAL A 179 11.27 -15.57 -14.93
N LEU A 180 10.94 -15.55 -16.22
CA LEU A 180 10.13 -16.60 -16.84
C LEU A 180 10.90 -17.92 -17.02
N ASP A 181 12.22 -17.86 -17.16
CA ASP A 181 13.04 -19.05 -17.40
C ASP A 181 13.71 -19.56 -16.12
N HIS A 182 14.14 -18.65 -15.24
CA HIS A 182 15.02 -19.00 -14.11
C HIS A 182 14.42 -18.75 -12.72
N ALA A 183 13.25 -18.11 -12.60
CA ALA A 183 12.64 -17.95 -11.28
C ALA A 183 12.09 -19.29 -10.74
N ALA A 184 12.05 -19.41 -9.42
CA ALA A 184 11.42 -20.52 -8.74
C ALA A 184 9.97 -20.71 -9.25
N PRO A 185 9.50 -21.95 -9.49
CA PRO A 185 8.23 -22.19 -10.18
C PRO A 185 7.03 -21.43 -9.58
N HIS A 186 6.90 -21.45 -8.25
CA HIS A 186 5.82 -20.76 -7.54
C HIS A 186 5.87 -19.23 -7.61
N ILE A 187 7.02 -18.64 -7.94
CA ILE A 187 7.16 -17.19 -8.20
C ILE A 187 6.87 -16.89 -9.67
N ARG A 188 7.42 -17.71 -10.57
CA ARG A 188 7.18 -17.64 -12.00
C ARG A 188 5.70 -17.72 -12.33
N ASP A 189 4.95 -18.63 -11.71
CA ASP A 189 3.52 -18.80 -11.95
C ASP A 189 2.73 -17.51 -11.63
N VAL A 190 3.10 -16.82 -10.55
CA VAL A 190 2.49 -15.54 -10.18
C VAL A 190 2.81 -14.46 -11.22
N ALA A 191 4.05 -14.41 -11.71
CA ALA A 191 4.45 -13.46 -12.76
C ALA A 191 3.71 -13.73 -14.08
N LYS A 192 3.61 -15.00 -14.51
CA LYS A 192 2.86 -15.40 -15.71
C LYS A 192 1.40 -15.00 -15.61
N ILE A 193 0.72 -15.33 -14.51
CA ILE A 193 -0.68 -14.94 -14.29
C ILE A 193 -0.82 -13.42 -14.32
N ALA A 194 0.07 -12.66 -13.69
CA ALA A 194 0.02 -11.20 -13.69
C ALA A 194 0.16 -10.60 -15.10
N LEU A 195 1.08 -11.10 -15.91
CA LEU A 195 1.32 -10.63 -17.27
C LEU A 195 0.10 -10.92 -18.16
N TRP A 196 -0.40 -12.16 -18.15
CA TRP A 196 -1.48 -12.57 -19.07
C TRP A 196 -2.86 -12.06 -18.69
N THR A 197 -3.12 -11.87 -17.39
CA THR A 197 -4.42 -11.36 -16.93
C THR A 197 -4.44 -9.86 -16.73
N MET A 198 -3.26 -9.21 -16.74
CA MET A 198 -3.09 -7.80 -16.39
C MET A 198 -3.77 -7.42 -15.07
N GLN A 199 -3.78 -8.30 -14.05
CA GLN A 199 -4.46 -8.06 -12.77
C GLN A 199 -3.51 -7.65 -11.63
N ARG A 200 -4.07 -7.03 -10.58
CA ARG A 200 -3.27 -6.52 -9.46
C ARG A 200 -2.82 -7.70 -8.61
N GLN A 201 -1.66 -7.56 -7.96
CA GLN A 201 -1.09 -8.59 -7.08
C GLN A 201 -2.10 -9.18 -6.10
N THR A 202 -2.88 -8.32 -5.42
CA THR A 202 -3.88 -8.81 -4.45
C THR A 202 -4.93 -9.68 -5.13
N ASP A 203 -5.45 -9.25 -6.28
CA ASP A 203 -6.55 -9.92 -6.99
C ASP A 203 -6.12 -11.32 -7.48
N ILE A 204 -4.92 -11.45 -8.04
CA ILE A 204 -4.42 -12.74 -8.53
C ILE A 204 -4.05 -13.70 -7.38
N LEU A 205 -3.48 -13.19 -6.28
CA LEU A 205 -3.08 -14.05 -5.15
C LEU A 205 -4.28 -14.59 -4.35
N SER A 206 -5.44 -13.91 -4.46
CA SER A 206 -6.70 -14.37 -3.87
C SER A 206 -7.61 -15.08 -4.87
N MET A 207 -7.17 -15.27 -6.12
CA MET A 207 -8.00 -15.83 -7.18
C MET A 207 -8.40 -17.28 -6.87
N PRO A 208 -9.70 -17.57 -6.67
CA PRO A 208 -10.16 -18.92 -6.39
C PRO A 208 -10.06 -19.78 -7.63
N THR A 209 -9.92 -21.09 -7.46
CA THR A 209 -9.88 -22.03 -8.60
C THR A 209 -11.18 -22.01 -9.40
N LEU A 210 -12.33 -21.76 -8.75
CA LEU A 210 -13.63 -21.58 -9.41
C LEU A 210 -13.70 -20.38 -10.35
N ALA A 211 -12.74 -19.45 -10.29
CA ALA A 211 -12.66 -18.35 -11.25
C ALA A 211 -12.40 -18.85 -12.67
N PHE A 212 -11.87 -20.06 -12.83
CA PHE A 212 -11.55 -20.68 -14.11
C PHE A 212 -12.57 -21.76 -14.49
N ASP A 213 -13.29 -21.53 -15.59
CA ASP A 213 -14.33 -22.46 -16.08
C ASP A 213 -13.79 -23.57 -16.99
N GLY A 214 -12.54 -23.45 -17.46
CA GLY A 214 -11.93 -24.35 -18.44
C GLY A 214 -11.39 -23.62 -19.66
N GLU A 215 -11.92 -22.44 -19.95
CA GLU A 215 -11.52 -21.57 -21.06
C GLU A 215 -11.20 -20.15 -20.58
N ARG A 216 -11.97 -19.62 -19.63
CA ARG A 216 -11.93 -18.21 -19.21
C ARG A 216 -11.69 -18.07 -17.72
N VAL A 217 -11.08 -16.96 -17.35
CA VAL A 217 -10.83 -16.56 -15.96
C VAL A 217 -11.68 -15.34 -15.63
N SER A 218 -12.52 -15.45 -14.60
CA SER A 218 -13.42 -14.39 -14.13
C SER A 218 -12.90 -13.78 -12.82
N ILE A 219 -12.65 -12.47 -12.80
CA ILE A 219 -11.98 -11.78 -11.69
C ILE A 219 -12.80 -10.57 -11.28
N ARG A 220 -13.05 -10.41 -9.97
CA ARG A 220 -13.59 -9.19 -9.39
C ARG A 220 -12.47 -8.44 -8.67
N GLN A 221 -12.12 -7.26 -9.17
CA GLN A 221 -11.04 -6.46 -8.62
C GLN A 221 -11.42 -5.90 -7.24
N ALA A 222 -10.58 -6.12 -6.23
CA ALA A 222 -10.88 -5.71 -4.85
C ALA A 222 -10.87 -4.18 -4.66
N LYS A 223 -10.05 -3.46 -5.44
CA LYS A 223 -9.89 -2.00 -5.31
C LYS A 223 -11.05 -1.21 -5.92
N THR A 224 -11.50 -1.61 -7.12
CA THR A 224 -12.45 -0.86 -7.95
C THR A 224 -13.82 -1.53 -8.01
N GLY A 225 -13.93 -2.82 -7.67
CA GLY A 225 -15.15 -3.60 -7.82
C GLY A 225 -15.41 -4.08 -9.25
N ALA A 226 -14.58 -3.69 -10.23
CA ALA A 226 -14.74 -4.07 -11.63
C ALA A 226 -14.72 -5.60 -11.80
N LYS A 227 -15.62 -6.11 -12.64
CA LYS A 227 -15.69 -7.52 -13.02
C LYS A 227 -15.08 -7.67 -14.41
N VAL A 228 -14.03 -8.48 -14.50
CA VAL A 228 -13.31 -8.74 -15.74
C VAL A 228 -13.39 -10.22 -16.05
N ARG A 229 -13.60 -10.57 -17.32
CA ARG A 229 -13.51 -11.94 -17.80
C ARG A 229 -12.55 -12.01 -18.97
N VAL A 230 -11.51 -12.82 -18.85
CA VAL A 230 -10.46 -12.96 -19.87
C VAL A 230 -10.41 -14.40 -20.37
N VAL A 231 -10.15 -14.58 -21.66
CA VAL A 231 -9.79 -15.91 -22.20
C VAL A 231 -8.42 -16.27 -21.65
N ALA A 232 -8.28 -17.49 -21.12
CA ALA A 232 -7.02 -17.95 -20.58
C ALA A 232 -6.02 -18.18 -21.71
N ALA A 233 -4.88 -17.47 -21.66
CA ALA A 233 -3.79 -17.69 -22.59
C ALA A 233 -3.18 -19.08 -22.41
N MET A 234 -2.64 -19.65 -23.49
CA MET A 234 -2.02 -20.99 -23.50
C MET A 234 -0.95 -21.14 -22.40
N ASP A 235 -0.16 -20.10 -22.16
CA ASP A 235 0.91 -20.07 -21.15
C ASP A 235 0.44 -20.18 -19.70
N ILE A 236 -0.82 -19.82 -19.41
CA ILE A 236 -1.38 -19.90 -18.06
C ILE A 236 -2.34 -21.07 -17.89
N LEU A 237 -2.80 -21.69 -18.97
CA LEU A 237 -3.66 -22.89 -18.91
C LEU A 237 -3.06 -24.02 -18.06
N PRO A 238 -1.76 -24.39 -18.17
CA PRO A 238 -1.18 -25.41 -17.31
C PRO A 238 -1.26 -25.08 -15.81
N ILE A 239 -1.08 -23.80 -15.45
CA ILE A 239 -1.16 -23.34 -14.05
C ILE A 239 -2.61 -23.48 -13.55
N LEU A 240 -3.57 -23.06 -14.37
CA LEU A 240 -4.99 -23.09 -14.04
C LEU A 240 -5.53 -24.53 -13.93
N ARG A 241 -5.20 -25.39 -14.90
CA ARG A 241 -5.60 -26.81 -14.92
C ARG A 241 -5.01 -27.57 -13.75
N LYS A 242 -3.70 -27.40 -13.48
CA LYS A 242 -3.04 -28.02 -12.32
C LYS A 242 -3.69 -27.65 -11.00
N ALA A 243 -4.14 -26.40 -10.84
CA ALA A 243 -4.85 -25.99 -9.63
C ALA A 243 -6.22 -26.67 -9.49
N LYS A 244 -6.94 -26.87 -10.60
CA LYS A 244 -8.25 -27.55 -10.66
C LYS A 244 -8.11 -29.05 -10.40
N GLU A 245 -7.16 -29.71 -11.06
CA GLU A 245 -6.84 -31.14 -10.88
C GLU A 245 -6.41 -31.43 -9.44
N ALA A 246 -5.57 -30.58 -8.85
CA ALA A 246 -5.15 -30.71 -7.46
C ALA A 246 -6.20 -30.20 -6.45
N GLN A 247 -7.42 -29.89 -6.89
CA GLN A 247 -8.55 -29.44 -6.07
C GLN A 247 -8.19 -28.31 -5.07
N ARG A 248 -7.34 -27.38 -5.50
CA ARG A 248 -6.88 -26.29 -4.64
C ARG A 248 -7.99 -25.26 -4.44
N GLN A 249 -8.00 -24.61 -3.28
CA GLN A 249 -8.88 -23.47 -3.05
C GLN A 249 -8.53 -22.27 -3.95
N ARG A 250 -7.23 -22.03 -4.19
CA ARG A 250 -6.72 -20.93 -5.01
C ARG A 250 -5.82 -21.43 -6.13
N ILE A 251 -5.78 -20.65 -7.21
CA ILE A 251 -4.90 -20.93 -8.36
C ILE A 251 -3.42 -20.89 -7.96
N LEU A 252 -3.03 -19.83 -7.24
CA LEU A 252 -1.64 -19.56 -6.90
C LEU A 252 -1.33 -19.93 -5.45
N VAL A 253 -0.32 -20.77 -5.27
CA VAL A 253 0.17 -21.23 -3.95
C VAL A 253 1.66 -20.98 -3.81
N ASN A 254 2.14 -20.93 -2.57
CA ASN A 254 3.55 -20.76 -2.24
C ASN A 254 4.34 -22.07 -2.38
N SER A 255 5.63 -22.05 -2.04
CA SER A 255 6.52 -23.22 -2.07
C SER A 255 6.05 -24.39 -1.20
N PHE A 256 5.23 -24.14 -0.18
CA PHE A 256 4.65 -25.15 0.71
C PHE A 256 3.27 -25.64 0.24
N GLY A 257 2.80 -25.22 -0.94
CA GLY A 257 1.45 -25.52 -1.42
C GLY A 257 0.34 -24.75 -0.71
N GLN A 258 0.68 -23.77 0.14
CA GLN A 258 -0.29 -22.97 0.90
C GLN A 258 -0.66 -21.67 0.17
N ASN A 259 -1.80 -21.10 0.53
CA ASN A 259 -2.25 -19.81 0.00
C ASN A 259 -1.25 -18.69 0.29
N TRP A 260 -0.99 -17.84 -0.71
CA TRP A 260 -0.18 -16.66 -0.51
C TRP A 260 -0.83 -15.64 0.42
N THR A 261 -0.03 -15.07 1.32
CA THR A 261 -0.31 -13.76 1.92
C THR A 261 0.34 -12.67 1.08
N PRO A 262 -0.24 -11.46 0.99
CA PRO A 262 0.36 -10.36 0.22
C PRO A 262 1.76 -9.98 0.71
N SER A 263 2.00 -10.01 2.03
CA SER A 263 3.31 -9.73 2.63
C SER A 263 4.31 -10.85 2.36
N GLY A 264 3.89 -12.12 2.51
CA GLY A 264 4.71 -13.28 2.22
C GLY A 264 5.19 -13.29 0.77
N PHE A 265 4.28 -13.05 -0.18
CA PHE A 265 4.66 -12.95 -1.59
C PHE A 265 5.66 -11.82 -1.86
N ARG A 266 5.43 -10.62 -1.32
CA ARG A 266 6.37 -9.49 -1.51
C ARG A 266 7.76 -9.81 -0.96
N ALA A 267 7.83 -10.53 0.16
CA ALA A 267 9.10 -10.95 0.73
C ALA A 267 9.83 -11.97 -0.17
N SER A 268 9.12 -13.01 -0.63
CA SER A 268 9.68 -14.01 -1.54
C SER A 268 10.07 -13.42 -2.89
N TRP A 269 9.22 -12.57 -3.47
CA TRP A 269 9.49 -11.85 -4.71
C TRP A 269 10.78 -11.03 -4.60
N ARG A 270 10.94 -10.24 -3.53
CA ARG A 270 12.15 -9.44 -3.33
C ARG A 270 13.42 -10.30 -3.25
N LYS A 271 13.36 -11.41 -2.51
CA LYS A 271 14.49 -12.36 -2.42
C LYS A 271 14.83 -12.94 -3.79
N GLU A 272 13.80 -13.29 -4.56
CA GLU A 272 13.98 -13.87 -5.88
C GLU A 272 14.54 -12.86 -6.90
N MET A 273 14.07 -11.62 -6.87
CA MET A 273 14.64 -10.57 -7.73
C MET A 273 16.09 -10.28 -7.39
N ALA A 274 16.45 -10.29 -6.10
CA ALA A 274 17.84 -10.16 -5.68
C ALA A 274 18.70 -11.33 -6.17
N ARG A 275 18.21 -12.57 -6.06
CA ARG A 275 18.89 -13.78 -6.58
C ARG A 275 19.11 -13.72 -8.09
N LEU A 276 18.15 -13.19 -8.84
CA LEU A 276 18.21 -13.03 -10.29
C LEU A 276 18.94 -11.74 -10.74
N GLY A 277 19.40 -10.91 -9.82
CA GLY A 277 20.08 -9.65 -10.13
C GLY A 277 19.18 -8.58 -10.76
N ILE A 278 17.86 -8.66 -10.59
CA ILE A 278 16.88 -7.75 -11.20
C ILE A 278 16.67 -6.53 -10.30
N LYS A 279 16.85 -5.33 -10.86
CA LYS A 279 16.75 -4.03 -10.18
C LYS A 279 15.93 -3.02 -11.01
N GLY A 280 15.50 -1.92 -10.39
CA GLY A 280 14.77 -0.81 -11.05
C GLY A 280 13.26 -1.06 -11.23
N VAL A 281 12.85 -2.32 -11.33
CA VAL A 281 11.46 -2.74 -11.54
C VAL A 281 10.85 -3.40 -10.31
N THR A 282 9.53 -3.36 -10.23
CA THR A 282 8.72 -3.98 -9.19
C THR A 282 7.67 -4.90 -9.81
N PHE A 283 7.07 -5.76 -8.98
CA PHE A 283 5.98 -6.62 -9.43
C PHE A 283 4.80 -5.83 -10.01
N HIS A 284 4.53 -4.63 -9.50
CA HIS A 284 3.41 -3.81 -9.99
C HIS A 284 3.61 -3.36 -11.43
N ASP A 285 4.87 -3.14 -11.84
CA ASP A 285 5.24 -2.65 -13.17
C ASP A 285 5.03 -3.72 -14.25
N LEU A 286 4.85 -5.01 -13.88
CA LEU A 286 4.44 -6.06 -14.81
C LEU A 286 3.10 -5.75 -15.48
N ARG A 287 2.20 -5.04 -14.78
CA ARG A 287 0.90 -4.65 -15.35
C ARG A 287 1.08 -3.66 -16.52
N GLY A 288 1.90 -2.63 -16.34
CA GLY A 288 2.21 -1.67 -17.41
C GLY A 288 2.93 -2.37 -18.57
N THR A 289 3.88 -3.25 -18.24
CA THR A 289 4.59 -4.09 -19.22
C THR A 289 3.63 -4.92 -20.07
N ALA A 290 2.66 -5.59 -19.44
CA ALA A 290 1.68 -6.41 -20.14
C ALA A 290 0.72 -5.60 -21.02
N ILE A 291 0.30 -4.41 -20.55
CA ILE A 291 -0.52 -3.47 -21.32
C ILE A 291 0.21 -3.05 -22.60
N THR A 292 1.47 -2.61 -22.47
CA THR A 292 2.30 -2.22 -23.60
C THR A 292 2.50 -3.38 -24.57
N TYR A 293 2.80 -4.57 -24.05
CA TYR A 293 2.95 -5.78 -24.87
C TYR A 293 1.68 -6.11 -25.67
N ALA A 294 0.52 -6.14 -25.01
CA ALA A 294 -0.74 -6.48 -25.67
C ALA A 294 -1.09 -5.47 -26.75
N TYR A 295 -0.93 -4.18 -26.48
CA TYR A 295 -1.19 -3.14 -27.47
C TYR A 295 -0.38 -3.37 -28.75
N ALA A 296 0.88 -3.77 -28.63
CA ALA A 296 1.71 -4.01 -29.79
C ALA A 296 1.39 -5.28 -30.59
N HIS A 297 0.85 -6.32 -29.95
CA HIS A 297 0.63 -7.64 -30.60
C HIS A 297 -0.80 -7.91 -31.03
N LEU A 298 -1.76 -7.16 -30.52
CA LEU A 298 -3.14 -7.28 -30.97
C LEU A 298 -3.21 -6.86 -32.43
N ASP A 299 -3.78 -7.72 -33.27
CA ASP A 299 -4.07 -7.43 -34.67
C ASP A 299 -5.49 -6.84 -34.78
N ARG A 300 -5.60 -5.56 -34.40
CA ARG A 300 -6.85 -4.79 -34.26
C ARG A 300 -6.58 -3.31 -34.52
N SER A 301 -7.63 -2.51 -34.72
CA SER A 301 -7.45 -1.05 -34.81
C SER A 301 -6.97 -0.44 -33.48
N HIS A 302 -6.42 0.78 -33.52
CA HIS A 302 -5.95 1.50 -32.32
C HIS A 302 -7.03 1.56 -31.22
N ASP A 303 -8.24 1.97 -31.59
CA ASP A 303 -9.35 2.18 -30.67
C ASP A 303 -9.83 0.85 -30.06
N GLU A 304 -9.89 -0.20 -30.87
CA GLU A 304 -10.25 -1.54 -30.40
C GLU A 304 -9.22 -2.10 -29.43
N LYS A 305 -7.92 -1.85 -29.68
CA LYS A 305 -6.85 -2.25 -28.76
C LYS A 305 -7.00 -1.55 -27.41
N ILE A 306 -7.15 -0.23 -27.41
CA ILE A 306 -7.29 0.55 -26.17
C ILE A 306 -8.52 0.08 -25.40
N LYS A 307 -9.66 -0.07 -26.07
CA LYS A 307 -10.90 -0.54 -25.44
C LYS A 307 -10.72 -1.92 -24.80
N LEU A 308 -10.20 -2.89 -25.55
CA LEU A 308 -10.00 -4.25 -25.05
C LEU A 308 -9.01 -4.28 -23.87
N ILE A 309 -7.91 -3.54 -23.96
CA ILE A 309 -6.91 -3.48 -22.90
C ILE A 309 -7.46 -2.78 -21.65
N ALA A 310 -8.23 -1.71 -21.81
CA ALA A 310 -8.89 -1.03 -20.71
C ALA A 310 -9.88 -1.95 -19.99
N GLU A 311 -10.68 -2.72 -20.73
CA GLU A 311 -11.61 -3.72 -20.20
C GLU A 311 -10.88 -4.83 -19.43
N ILE A 312 -9.84 -5.43 -20.03
CA ILE A 312 -9.04 -6.50 -19.42
C ILE A 312 -8.32 -5.99 -18.18
N SER A 313 -7.64 -4.85 -18.29
CA SER A 313 -6.88 -4.29 -17.19
C SER A 313 -7.76 -3.51 -16.20
N GLY A 314 -9.06 -3.33 -16.41
CA GLY A 314 -9.93 -2.53 -15.54
C GLY A 314 -9.40 -1.11 -15.26
N HIS A 315 -8.81 -0.49 -16.28
CA HIS A 315 -8.49 0.95 -16.32
C HIS A 315 -9.59 1.68 -17.09
N SER A 316 -9.66 3.02 -16.97
CA SER A 316 -10.36 3.79 -18.01
C SER A 316 -9.57 3.74 -19.33
N GLN A 317 -10.24 4.04 -20.45
CA GLN A 317 -9.56 4.13 -21.75
C GLN A 317 -8.44 5.17 -21.72
N ASP A 318 -8.69 6.36 -21.17
CA ASP A 318 -7.69 7.41 -20.99
C ASP A 318 -6.47 6.95 -20.17
N GLU A 319 -6.70 6.21 -19.08
CA GLU A 319 -5.62 5.68 -18.26
C GLU A 319 -4.78 4.66 -19.02
N ALA A 320 -5.42 3.76 -19.77
CA ALA A 320 -4.74 2.78 -20.61
C ALA A 320 -3.93 3.47 -21.72
N GLU A 321 -4.53 4.46 -22.38
CA GLU A 321 -3.89 5.25 -23.43
C GLU A 321 -2.67 6.02 -22.92
N VAL A 322 -2.75 6.65 -21.75
CA VAL A 322 -1.59 7.33 -21.12
C VAL A 322 -0.45 6.35 -20.86
N ILE A 323 -0.75 5.12 -20.41
CA ILE A 323 0.28 4.09 -20.22
C ILE A 323 0.90 3.73 -21.57
N ILE A 324 0.07 3.48 -22.60
CA ILE A 324 0.52 3.06 -23.93
C ILE A 324 1.36 4.14 -24.61
N ARG A 325 0.87 5.39 -24.68
CA ARG A 325 1.55 6.51 -25.34
C ARG A 325 2.95 6.74 -24.77
N LYS A 326 3.10 6.61 -23.45
CA LYS A 326 4.40 6.76 -22.79
C LYS A 326 5.42 5.68 -23.15
N HIS A 327 4.97 4.52 -23.63
CA HIS A 327 5.82 3.37 -23.97
C HIS A 327 5.84 3.06 -25.48
N TYR A 328 5.20 3.89 -26.30
CA TYR A 328 5.00 3.66 -27.74
C TYR A 328 6.31 3.46 -28.51
N LEU A 329 7.41 4.10 -28.08
CA LEU A 329 8.73 4.00 -28.71
C LEU A 329 9.65 2.92 -28.10
N ALA A 330 9.33 2.39 -26.91
CA ALA A 330 10.17 1.41 -26.21
C ALA A 330 9.84 -0.06 -26.57
N GLY A 331 8.89 -0.25 -27.50
CA GLY A 331 8.15 -1.49 -27.65
C GLY A 331 8.92 -2.64 -28.29
N GLN A 332 9.61 -2.43 -29.42
CA GLN A 332 9.94 -3.53 -30.34
C GLN A 332 10.75 -4.66 -29.70
N GLU A 333 11.65 -4.32 -28.78
CA GLU A 333 12.39 -5.31 -28.04
C GLU A 333 11.49 -5.97 -26.98
N VAL A 334 10.89 -5.24 -26.03
CA VAL A 334 9.99 -5.79 -24.97
C VAL A 334 8.93 -6.74 -25.54
N ILE A 335 8.46 -6.40 -26.73
CA ILE A 335 7.55 -7.15 -27.58
C ILE A 335 8.10 -8.54 -27.91
N ASP A 336 9.32 -8.61 -28.41
CA ASP A 336 9.97 -9.85 -28.82
C ASP A 336 10.23 -10.87 -27.69
N ALA A 337 10.44 -10.45 -26.42
CA ALA A 337 10.71 -11.46 -25.36
C ALA A 337 9.47 -12.13 -24.83
N ILE A 338 8.36 -11.43 -24.65
CA ILE A 338 7.12 -12.09 -24.23
C ILE A 338 6.66 -13.01 -25.37
N GLY A 339 6.78 -12.60 -26.64
CA GLY A 339 6.49 -13.45 -27.81
C GLY A 339 7.44 -14.65 -28.02
N ARG A 340 8.68 -14.60 -27.52
CA ARG A 340 9.63 -15.73 -27.56
C ARG A 340 9.56 -16.63 -26.32
N GLY A 341 9.15 -16.10 -25.17
CA GLY A 341 8.81 -16.89 -23.99
C GLY A 341 7.55 -17.76 -24.18
N THR A 342 6.70 -17.40 -25.15
CA THR A 342 5.51 -18.16 -25.59
C THR A 342 5.77 -19.12 -26.75
N LYS A 343 6.83 -18.89 -27.54
CA LYS A 343 7.25 -19.77 -28.62
C LYS A 343 8.61 -20.38 -28.29
N ARG A 344 8.63 -21.59 -27.71
CA ARG A 344 9.75 -22.49 -27.93
C ARG A 344 9.28 -23.90 -28.30
N LYS A 345 9.85 -24.32 -29.43
CA LYS A 345 9.93 -25.62 -30.11
C LYS A 345 9.44 -26.83 -29.32
#